data_AF-A0AB38P869-F1
#
_entry.id   AF-A0AB38P869-F1
#
_cell.length_a   1.000
_cell.length_b   1.000
_cell.length_c   1.000
_cell.angle_alpha   90.00
_cell.angle_beta   90.00
_cell.angle_gamma   90.00
#
_symmetry.space_group_name_H-M   'P 1'
#
loop_
_entity.id
_entity.type
_entity.pdbx_description
1 polymer ?
#
loop_
_entity_poly.entity_id
_entity_poly.type
_entity_poly.pdbx_seq_one_letter_code
_entity_poly.pdbx_strand_id
1 'polypeptide(L)'
;MKYPIALLLCALTVPATAVGTDWSSALKGIASGDTRWIEQAPALAAKADGNQAQQLEDALATALTANTNATLKALRTLDAGKWPHMVGSDIVCTPPLEKSPAEVDAFYHRTRQALLETFEGAQCLWILEATMEELNAEKARQAE
;
A
#
# COMPACT_ATOMS: atom_id res chain seq x y z
N MET A 1 -16.98 -11.47 67.85
CA MET A 1 -16.03 -10.59 67.12
C MET A 1 -15.78 -11.20 65.75
N LYS A 2 -16.23 -10.54 64.67
CA LYS A 2 -16.06 -11.03 63.29
C LYS A 2 -15.94 -9.80 62.38
N TYR A 3 -14.73 -9.50 61.93
CA TYR A 3 -14.44 -8.36 61.05
C TYR A 3 -14.66 -8.77 59.59
N PRO A 4 -15.38 -8.00 58.77
CA PRO A 4 -15.33 -8.18 57.33
C PRO A 4 -14.17 -7.34 56.77
N ILE A 5 -13.19 -8.01 56.18
CA ILE A 5 -12.13 -7.38 55.39
C ILE A 5 -12.77 -6.96 54.06
N ALA A 6 -13.03 -5.67 53.90
CA ALA A 6 -13.42 -5.07 52.64
C ALA A 6 -12.20 -5.01 51.71
N LEU A 7 -12.17 -5.88 50.69
CA LEU A 7 -11.21 -5.82 49.59
C LEU A 7 -11.55 -4.62 48.70
N LEU A 8 -10.80 -3.53 48.87
CA LEU A 8 -10.87 -2.34 48.05
C LEU A 8 -10.09 -2.59 46.75
N LEU A 9 -10.79 -2.98 45.70
CA LEU A 9 -10.26 -3.08 44.34
C LEU A 9 -10.09 -1.67 43.78
N CYS A 10 -8.88 -1.10 43.92
CA CYS A 10 -8.48 0.07 43.14
C CYS A 10 -8.36 -0.32 41.66
N ALA A 11 -9.42 -0.10 40.90
CA ALA A 11 -9.36 -0.11 39.45
C ALA A 11 -8.58 1.13 38.99
N LEU A 12 -7.27 0.96 38.75
CA LEU A 12 -6.46 1.94 38.02
C LEU A 12 -6.92 1.91 36.57
N THR A 13 -7.87 2.78 36.21
CA THR A 13 -8.21 3.03 34.81
C THR A 13 -7.07 3.85 34.22
N VAL A 14 -6.09 3.17 33.63
CA VAL A 14 -5.11 3.83 32.76
C VAL A 14 -5.90 4.32 31.54
N PRO A 15 -5.97 5.64 31.26
CA PRO A 15 -6.57 6.10 30.03
C PRO A 15 -5.72 5.56 28.88
N ALA A 16 -6.33 4.75 28.01
CA ALA A 16 -5.70 4.34 26.76
C ALA A 16 -5.47 5.60 25.93
N THR A 17 -4.27 6.17 26.00
CA THR A 17 -3.84 7.17 25.04
C THR A 17 -3.81 6.46 23.69
N ALA A 18 -4.73 6.79 22.80
CA ALA A 18 -4.67 6.38 21.42
C ALA A 18 -3.37 6.96 20.84
N VAL A 19 -2.31 6.16 20.81
CA VAL A 19 -1.10 6.48 20.06
C VAL A 19 -1.56 6.57 18.61
N GLY A 20 -1.61 7.79 18.08
CA GLY A 20 -1.91 8.01 16.67
C GLY A 20 -0.89 7.27 15.81
N THR A 21 -1.34 6.73 14.68
CA THR A 21 -0.44 6.12 13.70
C THR A 21 0.56 7.17 13.23
N ASP A 22 1.87 6.93 13.39
CA ASP A 22 2.90 7.73 12.73
C ASP A 22 2.94 7.40 11.24
N TRP A 23 2.09 8.08 10.48
CA TRP A 23 1.93 7.88 9.03
C TRP A 23 3.22 8.11 8.26
N SER A 24 4.03 9.11 8.62
CA SER A 24 5.25 9.40 7.87
C SER A 24 6.24 8.26 7.97
N SER A 25 6.42 7.70 9.18
CA SER A 25 7.30 6.55 9.40
C SER A 25 6.76 5.29 8.73
N ALA A 26 5.44 5.05 8.80
CA ALA A 26 4.81 3.91 8.16
C ALA A 26 4.98 3.93 6.63
N LEU A 27 4.67 5.05 5.98
CA LEU A 27 4.79 5.20 4.53
C LEU A 27 6.24 5.06 4.05
N LYS A 28 7.20 5.66 4.78
CA LYS A 28 8.64 5.50 4.47
C LYS A 28 9.09 4.05 4.59
N GLY A 29 8.64 3.35 5.63
CA GLY A 29 8.96 1.93 5.83
C GLY A 29 8.38 1.03 4.75
N ILE A 30 7.17 1.31 4.29
CA ILE A 30 6.55 0.60 3.16
C ILE A 30 7.36 0.87 1.88
N ALA A 31 7.58 2.14 1.54
CA ALA A 31 8.29 2.52 0.33
C ALA A 31 9.74 1.99 0.29
N SER A 32 10.39 1.82 1.44
CA SER A 32 11.73 1.22 1.51
C SER A 32 11.76 -0.30 1.35
N GLY A 33 10.61 -0.97 1.26
CA GLY A 33 10.53 -2.43 1.13
C GLY A 33 10.60 -3.19 2.46
N ASP A 34 10.48 -2.54 3.63
CA ASP A 34 10.51 -3.25 4.92
C ASP A 34 9.23 -4.10 5.06
N THR A 35 9.41 -5.42 5.07
CA THR A 35 8.31 -6.38 5.14
C THR A 35 7.38 -6.14 6.33
N ARG A 36 7.90 -5.74 7.50
CA ARG A 36 7.06 -5.51 8.69
C ARG A 36 6.17 -4.28 8.54
N TRP A 37 6.60 -3.31 7.75
CA TRP A 37 5.78 -2.14 7.43
C TRP A 37 4.77 -2.46 6.32
N ILE A 38 5.19 -3.18 5.28
CA ILE A 38 4.30 -3.64 4.19
C ILE A 38 3.15 -4.50 4.74
N GLU A 39 3.43 -5.41 5.67
CA GLU A 39 2.39 -6.27 6.27
C GLU A 39 1.34 -5.50 7.08
N GLN A 40 1.60 -4.24 7.44
CA GLN A 40 0.63 -3.37 8.11
C GLN A 40 -0.28 -2.60 7.15
N ALA A 41 -0.06 -2.67 5.83
CA ALA A 41 -0.84 -1.90 4.85
C ALA A 41 -2.37 -2.07 5.00
N PRO A 42 -2.94 -3.27 5.24
CA PRO A 42 -4.38 -3.40 5.48
C PRO A 42 -4.87 -2.67 6.73
N ALA A 43 -4.07 -2.66 7.81
CA ALA A 43 -4.43 -1.96 9.04
C ALA A 43 -4.36 -0.44 8.88
N LEU A 44 -3.47 0.06 8.02
CA LEU A 44 -3.40 1.45 7.61
C LEU A 44 -4.60 1.82 6.72
N ALA A 45 -4.90 1.01 5.69
CA ALA A 45 -6.03 1.21 4.78
C ALA A 45 -7.37 1.32 5.52
N ALA A 46 -7.56 0.55 6.60
CA ALA A 46 -8.75 0.61 7.44
C ALA A 46 -8.99 1.98 8.13
N LYS A 47 -7.93 2.77 8.32
CA LYS A 47 -7.93 4.03 9.07
C LYS A 47 -7.61 5.24 8.21
N ALA A 48 -7.15 5.02 6.97
CA ALA A 48 -6.71 6.06 6.07
C ALA A 48 -7.89 6.98 5.71
N ASP A 49 -7.67 8.29 5.74
CA ASP A 49 -8.47 9.23 4.97
C ASP A 49 -8.09 9.19 3.47
N GLY A 50 -8.78 9.97 2.63
CA GLY A 50 -8.51 10.01 1.19
C GLY A 50 -7.07 10.35 0.81
N ASN A 51 -6.42 11.27 1.54
CA ASN A 51 -5.04 11.65 1.26
C ASN A 51 -4.06 10.57 1.74
N GLN A 52 -4.32 9.99 2.91
CA GLN A 52 -3.53 8.89 3.46
C GLN A 52 -3.62 7.63 2.61
N ALA A 53 -4.79 7.35 2.01
CA ALA A 53 -4.98 6.21 1.13
C ALA A 53 -4.16 6.35 -0.16
N GLN A 54 -4.20 7.52 -0.81
CA GLN A 54 -3.36 7.79 -1.97
C GLN A 54 -1.87 7.64 -1.64
N GLN A 55 -1.41 8.22 -0.52
CA GLN A 55 0.00 8.11 -0.12
C GLN A 55 0.39 6.65 0.19
N LEU A 56 -0.53 5.85 0.74
CA LEU A 56 -0.31 4.43 0.97
C LEU A 56 -0.19 3.67 -0.35
N GLU A 57 -1.01 3.98 -1.35
CA GLU A 57 -0.92 3.41 -2.68
C GLU A 57 0.40 3.79 -3.37
N ASP A 58 0.82 5.05 -3.29
CA ASP A 58 2.12 5.51 -3.81
C ASP A 58 3.31 4.79 -3.14
N ALA A 59 3.23 4.61 -1.82
CA ALA A 59 4.26 3.89 -1.05
C ALA A 59 4.32 2.41 -1.45
N LEU A 60 3.18 1.75 -1.65
CA LEU A 60 3.12 0.36 -2.13
C LEU A 60 3.61 0.24 -3.58
N ALA A 61 3.30 1.21 -4.45
CA ALA A 61 3.79 1.22 -5.82
C ALA A 61 5.33 1.30 -5.86
N THR A 62 5.92 2.09 -4.97
CA THR A 62 7.37 2.12 -4.77
C THR A 62 7.89 0.77 -4.27
N ALA A 63 7.19 0.16 -3.31
CA ALA A 63 7.55 -1.11 -2.70
C ALA A 63 7.52 -2.32 -3.67
N LEU A 64 6.76 -2.25 -4.77
CA LEU A 64 6.73 -3.29 -5.81
C LEU A 64 8.13 -3.62 -6.36
N THR A 65 9.01 -2.62 -6.44
CA THR A 65 10.39 -2.81 -6.90
C THR A 65 11.37 -3.10 -5.77
N ALA A 66 11.11 -2.58 -4.56
CA ALA A 66 11.99 -2.78 -3.40
C ALA A 66 11.81 -4.15 -2.73
N ASN A 67 10.57 -4.66 -2.70
CA ASN A 67 10.21 -5.95 -2.13
C ASN A 67 8.92 -6.49 -2.74
N THR A 68 9.04 -7.06 -3.95
CA THR A 68 7.91 -7.48 -4.79
C THR A 68 7.00 -8.51 -4.09
N ASN A 69 7.57 -9.57 -3.54
CA ASN A 69 6.80 -10.66 -2.94
C ASN A 69 5.99 -10.20 -1.71
N ALA A 70 6.58 -9.40 -0.82
CA ALA A 70 5.86 -8.86 0.34
C ALA A 70 4.73 -7.92 -0.11
N THR A 71 5.01 -7.07 -1.10
CA THR A 71 4.04 -6.11 -1.63
C THR A 71 2.85 -6.80 -2.29
N LEU A 72 3.10 -7.79 -3.16
CA LEU A 72 2.04 -8.58 -3.80
C LEU A 72 1.18 -9.35 -2.79
N LYS A 73 1.79 -9.86 -1.71
CA LYS A 73 1.05 -10.49 -0.60
C LYS A 73 0.14 -9.49 0.12
N ALA A 74 0.62 -8.28 0.38
CA ALA A 74 -0.18 -7.22 0.98
C ALA A 74 -1.33 -6.79 0.06
N LEU A 75 -1.05 -6.60 -1.24
CA LEU A 75 -2.04 -6.25 -2.25
C LEU A 75 -3.16 -7.29 -2.35
N ARG A 76 -2.85 -8.59 -2.36
CA ARG A 76 -3.88 -9.64 -2.31
C ARG A 76 -4.82 -9.50 -1.11
N THR A 77 -4.30 -9.07 0.03
CA THR A 77 -5.11 -8.85 1.23
C THR A 77 -5.97 -7.59 1.10
N LEU A 78 -5.42 -6.55 0.49
CA LEU A 78 -6.13 -5.30 0.20
C LEU A 78 -7.26 -5.53 -0.81
N ASP A 79 -6.99 -6.23 -1.91
CA ASP A 79 -7.96 -6.50 -2.98
C ASP A 79 -9.12 -7.41 -2.52
N ALA A 80 -8.86 -8.29 -1.54
CA ALA A 80 -9.90 -9.11 -0.91
C ALA A 80 -10.75 -8.33 0.12
N GLY A 81 -10.28 -7.16 0.52
CA GLY A 81 -10.91 -6.29 1.51
C GLY A 81 -11.87 -5.27 0.91
N LYS A 82 -12.46 -4.45 1.79
CA LYS A 82 -13.19 -3.24 1.40
C LYS A 82 -12.69 -2.10 2.27
N TRP A 83 -12.14 -1.08 1.65
CA TRP A 83 -11.52 0.05 2.34
C TRP A 83 -12.25 1.34 1.95
N PRO A 84 -12.48 2.28 2.87
CA PRO A 84 -13.27 3.48 2.58
C PRO A 84 -12.71 4.35 1.46
N HIS A 85 -11.38 4.35 1.29
CA HIS A 85 -10.67 5.29 0.43
C HIS A 85 -9.56 4.67 -0.42
N MET A 86 -9.38 3.35 -0.40
CA MET A 86 -8.27 2.66 -1.08
C MET A 86 -8.82 1.58 -2.01
N VAL A 87 -8.18 1.42 -3.17
CA VAL A 87 -8.61 0.49 -4.22
C VAL A 87 -7.72 -0.76 -4.26
N GLY A 88 -6.40 -0.61 -4.06
CA GLY A 88 -5.45 -1.73 -4.10
C GLY A 88 -4.74 -1.86 -5.45
N SER A 89 -4.64 -3.08 -5.98
CA SER A 89 -3.79 -3.39 -7.15
C SER A 89 -4.11 -2.54 -8.39
N ASP A 90 -5.38 -2.17 -8.62
CA ASP A 90 -5.79 -1.36 -9.77
C ASP A 90 -5.17 0.05 -9.78
N ILE A 91 -4.79 0.57 -8.61
CA ILE A 91 -4.04 1.83 -8.50
C ILE A 91 -2.54 1.55 -8.36
N VAL A 92 -2.15 0.64 -7.46
CA VAL A 92 -0.74 0.39 -7.11
C VAL A 92 0.07 -0.17 -8.29
N CYS A 93 -0.57 -0.95 -9.17
CA CYS A 93 0.10 -1.60 -10.30
C CYS A 93 -0.02 -0.82 -11.61
N THR A 94 -0.65 0.36 -11.58
CA THR A 94 -0.73 1.31 -12.69
C THR A 94 0.49 2.24 -12.67
N PRO A 95 1.12 2.55 -13.83
CA PRO A 95 2.17 3.56 -13.87
C PRO A 95 1.70 4.92 -13.33
N PRO A 96 2.57 5.72 -12.69
CA PRO A 96 2.19 7.01 -12.11
C PRO A 96 2.05 8.08 -13.22
N LEU A 97 0.93 8.06 -13.94
CA LEU A 97 0.68 8.86 -15.16
C LEU A 97 0.69 10.37 -14.92
N GLU A 98 0.59 10.82 -13.67
CA GLU A 98 0.73 12.21 -13.27
C GLU A 98 2.19 12.71 -13.25
N LYS A 99 3.17 11.80 -13.38
CA LYS A 99 4.61 12.11 -13.43
C LYS A 99 5.09 12.42 -14.85
N SER A 100 6.36 12.81 -14.97
CA SER A 100 6.96 13.03 -16.29
C SER A 100 7.02 11.73 -17.09
N PRO A 101 7.02 11.79 -18.45
CA PRO A 101 7.14 10.59 -19.28
C PRO A 101 8.36 9.71 -18.96
N ALA A 102 9.48 10.33 -18.57
CA ALA A 102 10.69 9.61 -18.18
C ALA A 102 10.52 8.86 -16.85
N GLU A 103 9.80 9.43 -15.88
CA GLU A 103 9.49 8.75 -14.62
C GLU A 103 8.52 7.58 -14.82
N VAL A 104 7.51 7.76 -15.68
CA VAL A 104 6.57 6.69 -16.06
C VAL A 104 7.30 5.52 -16.72
N ASP A 105 8.18 5.80 -17.69
CA ASP A 105 8.96 4.78 -18.39
C ASP A 105 9.92 4.04 -17.45
N ALA A 106 10.60 4.79 -16.58
CA ALA A 106 11.50 4.21 -15.59
C ALA A 106 10.76 3.35 -14.55
N PHE A 107 9.55 3.75 -14.13
CA PHE A 107 8.69 2.92 -13.30
C PHE A 107 8.28 1.64 -14.04
N TYR A 108 7.78 1.77 -15.26
CA TYR A 108 7.35 0.63 -16.09
C TYR A 108 8.44 -0.42 -16.20
N HIS A 109 9.64 -0.05 -16.63
CA HIS A 109 10.71 -1.02 -16.87
C HIS A 109 11.17 -1.73 -15.59
N ARG A 110 11.35 -1.00 -14.47
CA ARG A 110 11.77 -1.62 -13.21
C ARG A 110 10.70 -2.51 -12.62
N THR A 111 9.45 -2.03 -12.57
CA THR A 111 8.33 -2.77 -12.00
C THR A 111 8.02 -4.01 -12.84
N ARG A 112 8.04 -3.89 -14.18
CA ARG A 112 7.87 -5.03 -15.09
C ARG A 112 8.91 -6.12 -14.85
N GLN A 113 10.19 -5.75 -14.73
CA GLN A 113 11.24 -6.74 -14.47
C GLN A 113 10.98 -7.49 -13.17
N ALA A 114 10.69 -6.76 -12.09
CA ALA A 114 10.44 -7.36 -10.77
C ALA A 114 9.21 -8.29 -10.77
N LEU A 115 8.13 -7.90 -11.47
CA LEU A 115 6.91 -8.70 -11.56
C LEU A 115 7.09 -9.99 -12.39
N LEU A 116 8.00 -10.00 -13.37
CA LEU A 116 8.31 -11.18 -14.18
C LEU A 116 9.09 -12.26 -13.42
N GLU A 117 9.71 -11.91 -12.28
CA GLU A 117 10.50 -12.85 -11.46
C GLU A 117 9.61 -13.79 -10.60
N THR A 118 8.29 -13.57 -10.57
CA THR A 118 7.37 -14.29 -9.69
C THR A 118 6.01 -14.53 -10.35
N PHE A 119 5.42 -15.72 -10.15
CA PHE A 119 4.11 -16.04 -10.72
C PHE A 119 3.00 -15.15 -10.13
N GLU A 120 3.15 -14.79 -8.86
CA GLU A 120 2.27 -13.89 -8.13
C GLU A 120 2.21 -12.48 -8.75
N GLY A 121 3.20 -12.11 -9.57
CA GLY A 121 3.25 -10.82 -10.26
C GLY A 121 2.28 -10.72 -11.45
N ALA A 122 1.69 -11.83 -11.90
CA ALA A 122 0.92 -11.88 -13.15
C ALA A 122 -0.22 -10.86 -13.24
N GLN A 123 -0.98 -10.66 -12.16
CA GLN A 123 -2.08 -9.70 -12.16
C GLN A 123 -1.58 -8.26 -12.31
N CYS A 124 -0.59 -7.87 -11.51
CA CYS A 124 0.01 -6.54 -11.60
C CYS A 124 0.74 -6.32 -12.91
N LEU A 125 1.36 -7.36 -13.47
CA LEU A 125 1.99 -7.29 -14.79
C LEU A 125 0.95 -7.02 -15.87
N TRP A 126 -0.20 -7.69 -15.81
CA TRP A 126 -1.29 -7.47 -16.76
C TRP A 126 -1.82 -6.03 -16.71
N ILE A 127 -2.07 -5.49 -15.51
CA ILE A 127 -2.47 -4.08 -15.33
C ILE A 127 -1.41 -3.14 -15.92
N LEU A 128 -0.15 -3.35 -15.54
CA LEU A 128 0.97 -2.52 -15.96
C LEU A 128 1.15 -2.50 -17.49
N GLU A 129 1.09 -3.67 -18.13
CA GLU A 129 1.25 -3.81 -19.58
C GLU A 129 0.05 -3.22 -20.33
N ALA A 130 -1.18 -3.46 -19.87
CA ALA A 130 -2.39 -2.90 -20.47
C ALA A 130 -2.40 -1.37 -20.44
N THR A 131 -2.07 -0.76 -19.30
CA THR A 131 -2.01 0.72 -19.20
C THR A 131 -0.95 1.31 -20.13
N MET A 132 0.21 0.66 -20.25
CA MET A 132 1.26 1.16 -21.15
C MET A 132 0.92 1.00 -22.63
N GLU A 133 0.22 -0.08 -23.00
CA GLU A 133 -0.31 -0.26 -24.35
C GLU A 133 -1.30 0.86 -24.71
N GLU A 134 -2.26 1.14 -23.82
CA GLU A 134 -3.23 2.23 -24.00
C GLU A 134 -2.55 3.60 -24.12
N LEU A 135 -1.59 3.88 -23.23
CA LEU A 135 -0.84 5.13 -23.24
C LEU A 135 -0.05 5.32 -24.54
N ASN A 136 0.56 4.25 -25.06
CA ASN A 136 1.32 4.31 -26.30
C ASN A 136 0.39 4.46 -27.52
N ALA A 137 -0.77 3.82 -27.53
CA ALA A 137 -1.77 3.97 -28.57
C ALA A 137 -2.34 5.39 -28.63
N GLU A 138 -2.60 6.03 -27.49
CA GLU A 138 -3.01 7.44 -27.43
C GLU A 138 -1.91 8.38 -27.97
N LYS A 139 -0.65 8.17 -27.57
CA LYS A 139 0.48 8.96 -28.10
C LYS A 139 0.61 8.85 -29.61
N ALA A 140 0.42 7.65 -30.17
CA ALA A 140 0.47 7.44 -31.62
C ALA A 140 -0.64 8.23 -32.33
N ARG A 141 -1.88 8.19 -31.82
CA ARG A 141 -3.01 8.95 -32.37
C ARG A 141 -2.82 10.47 -32.31
N GLN A 142 -2.11 10.98 -31.30
CA GLN A 142 -1.82 12.41 -31.17
C GLN A 142 -0.69 12.90 -32.07
N ALA A 143 0.12 11.99 -32.62
CA ALA A 143 1.23 12.31 -33.51
C ALA A 143 0.82 12.34 -35.01
N GLU A 144 -0.41 11.90 -35.32
CA GLU A 144 -1.04 11.94 -36.64
C GLU A 144 -1.71 13.31 -36.90
#